data_AF-A0A965LBR8-F1
#
_entry.id   AF-A0A965LBR8-F1
#
_cell.length_a   1.000
_cell.length_b   1.000
_cell.length_c   1.000
_cell.angle_alpha   90.00
_cell.angle_beta   90.00
_cell.angle_gamma   90.00
#
_symmetry.space_group_name_H-M   'P 1'
#
loop_
_entity.id
_entity.type
_entity.pdbx_description
1 polymer ?
#
loop_
_entity_poly.entity_id
_entity_poly.type
_entity_poly.pdbx_seq_one_letter_code
_entity_poly.pdbx_strand_id
1 'polypeptide(L)'
;MLRALADCNNFYASCERALDPSLIGVPIVVLSNNDGCVVARSSEAKALGIPMGAPYFEVRRTCEAHGIRIFSSNFSVYGDFSERVMAALAEQARDLEVYSVDEAFLGFPDMPDDAAHALGLRIRADVLLAN
;
A
#
# COMPACT_ATOMS: atom_id res chain seq x y z
N MET A 1 10.00 3.11 -25.17
CA MET A 1 9.27 4.01 -24.25
C MET A 1 9.59 3.57 -22.84
N LEU A 2 10.16 4.46 -22.03
CA LEU A 2 10.46 4.16 -20.64
C LEU A 2 9.17 4.12 -19.81
N ARG A 3 9.07 3.13 -18.93
CA ARG A 3 7.95 2.95 -18.00
C ARG A 3 8.48 2.78 -16.58
N ALA A 4 7.78 3.32 -15.61
CA ALA A 4 7.96 3.01 -14.19
C ALA A 4 6.71 2.35 -13.62
N LEU A 5 6.88 1.56 -12.57
CA LEU A 5 5.80 1.04 -11.75
C LEU A 5 5.79 1.81 -10.44
N ALA A 6 4.67 2.46 -10.13
CA ALA A 6 4.36 2.94 -8.79
C ALA A 6 3.60 1.84 -8.05
N ASP A 7 4.01 1.54 -6.81
CA ASP A 7 3.46 0.50 -5.94
C ASP A 7 3.50 1.02 -4.48
N CYS A 8 2.36 1.01 -3.79
CA CYS A 8 2.27 1.48 -2.42
C CYS A 8 2.60 0.39 -1.40
N ASN A 9 3.62 0.63 -0.59
CA ASN A 9 4.04 -0.33 0.43
C ASN A 9 2.92 -0.71 1.42
N ASN A 10 2.64 -2.02 1.52
CA ASN A 10 1.69 -2.60 2.46
C ASN A 10 0.33 -1.86 2.48
N PHE A 11 -0.21 -1.53 1.30
CA PHE A 11 -1.22 -0.49 1.10
C PHE A 11 -2.34 -0.43 2.16
N TYR A 12 -3.09 -1.52 2.41
CA TYR A 12 -4.18 -1.47 3.39
C TYR A 12 -3.68 -1.25 4.84
N ALA A 13 -2.55 -1.84 5.23
CA ALA A 13 -1.97 -1.58 6.55
C ALA A 13 -1.45 -0.14 6.68
N SER A 14 -1.00 0.45 5.57
CA SER A 14 -0.62 1.86 5.50
C SER A 14 -1.83 2.79 5.56
N CYS A 15 -2.96 2.41 4.97
CA CYS A 15 -4.23 3.13 5.09
C CYS A 15 -4.71 3.18 6.55
N GLU A 16 -4.66 2.06 7.28
CA GLU A 16 -5.00 2.04 8.71
C GLU A 16 -4.12 2.99 9.53
N ARG A 17 -2.82 3.08 9.21
CA ARG A 17 -1.90 4.04 9.86
C ARG A 17 -2.20 5.50 9.51
N ALA A 18 -2.64 5.76 8.28
CA ALA A 18 -3.05 7.10 7.87
C ALA A 18 -4.32 7.55 8.60
N LEU A 19 -5.24 6.62 8.91
CA LEU A 19 -6.42 6.88 9.73
C LEU A 19 -6.10 7.04 11.21
N ASP A 20 -5.17 6.24 11.73
CA ASP A 20 -4.74 6.28 13.14
C ASP A 20 -3.20 6.25 13.24
N PRO A 21 -2.56 7.43 13.40
CA PRO A 21 -1.10 7.52 13.55
C PRO A 21 -0.53 6.79 14.77
N SER A 22 -1.35 6.41 15.76
CA SER A 22 -0.88 5.61 16.90
C SER A 22 -0.45 4.19 16.49
N LEU A 23 -0.81 3.76 15.28
CA LEU A 23 -0.44 2.46 14.71
C LEU A 23 0.93 2.46 14.03
N ILE A 24 1.65 3.59 13.99
CA ILE A 24 3.02 3.67 13.48
C ILE A 24 3.94 2.81 14.36
N GLY A 25 4.67 1.87 13.73
CA GLY A 25 5.52 0.90 14.42
C GLY A 25 4.77 -0.26 15.09
N VAL A 26 3.43 -0.26 15.03
CA VAL A 26 2.61 -1.35 15.57
C VAL A 26 2.41 -2.42 14.49
N PRO A 27 2.53 -3.72 14.81
CA PRO A 27 2.24 -4.79 13.86
C PRO A 27 0.74 -4.85 13.55
N ILE A 28 0.42 -4.71 12.27
CA ILE A 28 -0.93 -4.70 11.71
C ILE A 28 -1.12 -5.86 10.74
N VAL A 29 -2.30 -6.47 10.77
CA VAL A 29 -2.84 -7.40 9.79
C VAL A 29 -4.25 -6.94 9.39
N VAL A 30 -4.52 -6.92 8.09
CA VAL A 30 -5.85 -6.67 7.53
C VAL A 30 -6.37 -7.98 6.94
N LEU A 31 -7.60 -8.34 7.28
CA LEU A 31 -8.25 -9.59 6.86
C LEU A 31 -9.22 -9.35 5.71
N SER A 32 -9.46 -10.38 4.90
CA SER A 32 -10.40 -10.38 3.76
C SER A 32 -11.84 -10.12 4.19
N ASN A 33 -12.76 -10.05 3.23
CA ASN A 33 -14.19 -10.18 3.52
C ASN A 33 -14.46 -11.40 4.40
N ASN A 34 -15.34 -11.23 5.39
CA ASN A 34 -15.67 -12.20 6.43
C ASN A 34 -14.47 -12.65 7.29
N ASP A 35 -13.39 -11.88 7.34
CA ASP A 35 -12.20 -12.11 8.18
C ASP A 35 -11.54 -13.48 7.95
N GLY A 36 -11.65 -14.02 6.73
CA GLY A 36 -11.21 -15.37 6.40
C GLY A 36 -9.69 -15.52 6.29
N CYS A 37 -9.03 -14.61 5.57
CA CYS A 37 -7.60 -14.69 5.27
C CYS A 37 -6.89 -13.36 5.46
N VAL A 38 -5.58 -13.40 5.72
CA VAL A 38 -4.71 -12.21 5.73
C VAL A 38 -4.54 -11.69 4.31
N VAL A 39 -5.00 -10.47 4.03
CA VAL A 39 -4.89 -9.81 2.71
C VAL A 39 -3.91 -8.64 2.69
N ALA A 40 -3.57 -8.09 3.85
CA ALA A 40 -2.44 -7.19 3.99
C ALA A 40 -1.79 -7.37 5.36
N ARG A 41 -0.51 -7.03 5.44
CA ARG A 41 0.28 -7.10 6.67
C ARG A 41 1.34 -6.01 6.64
N SER A 42 1.53 -5.36 7.79
CA SER A 42 2.67 -4.48 8.02
C SER A 42 4.00 -5.24 7.94
N SER A 43 5.10 -4.49 7.76
CA SER A 43 6.46 -5.06 7.79
C SER A 43 6.77 -5.76 9.11
N GLU A 44 6.27 -5.21 10.23
CA GLU A 44 6.40 -5.76 11.56
C GLU A 44 5.66 -7.10 11.69
N ALA A 45 4.41 -7.19 11.22
CA ALA A 45 3.66 -8.44 11.21
C ALA A 45 4.29 -9.50 10.27
N LYS A 46 4.86 -9.08 9.13
CA LYS A 46 5.63 -9.95 8.24
C LYS A 46 6.87 -10.51 8.93
N ALA A 47 7.59 -9.69 9.70
CA ALA A 47 8.76 -10.13 10.47
C ALA A 47 8.41 -11.13 11.58
N LEU A 48 7.19 -11.06 12.11
CA LEU A 48 6.63 -12.02 13.07
C LEU A 48 6.14 -13.33 12.42
N GLY A 49 6.35 -13.50 11.11
CA GLY A 49 6.07 -14.75 10.40
C GLY A 49 4.63 -14.93 9.93
N ILE A 50 3.77 -13.91 10.01
CA ILE A 50 2.38 -13.99 9.53
C ILE A 50 2.37 -14.04 8.00
N PRO A 51 2.01 -15.15 7.32
CA PRO A 51 2.09 -15.24 5.86
C PRO A 51 0.99 -14.44 5.15
N MET A 52 1.24 -14.02 3.91
CA MET A 52 0.20 -13.43 3.06
C MET A 52 -0.76 -14.54 2.60
N GLY A 53 -2.06 -14.27 2.60
CA GLY A 53 -3.09 -15.24 2.20
C GLY A 53 -3.37 -16.33 3.24
N ALA A 54 -2.69 -16.33 4.38
CA ALA A 54 -2.92 -17.32 5.44
C ALA A 54 -4.36 -17.21 5.98
N PRO A 55 -5.07 -18.33 6.16
CA PRO A 55 -6.34 -18.32 6.88
C PRO A 55 -6.14 -17.77 8.30
N TYR A 56 -7.00 -16.84 8.72
CA TYR A 56 -6.81 -16.14 9.99
C TYR A 56 -6.77 -17.11 11.17
N PHE A 57 -7.59 -18.17 11.15
CA PHE A 57 -7.64 -19.16 12.23
C PHE A 57 -6.29 -19.86 12.48
N GLU A 58 -5.46 -20.02 11.46
CA GLU A 58 -4.14 -20.67 11.58
C GLU A 58 -3.13 -19.73 12.26
N VAL A 59 -3.23 -18.42 11.99
CA VAL A 59 -2.29 -17.42 12.49
C VAL A 59 -2.78 -16.68 13.74
N ARG A 60 -4.04 -16.87 14.13
CA ARG A 60 -4.71 -16.16 15.23
C ARG A 60 -3.92 -16.20 16.54
N ARG A 61 -3.39 -17.36 16.93
CA ARG A 61 -2.62 -17.50 18.18
C ARG A 61 -1.33 -16.70 18.14
N THR A 62 -0.64 -16.67 17.00
CA THR A 62 0.56 -15.86 16.81
C THR A 62 0.22 -14.37 16.89
N CYS A 63 -0.89 -13.96 16.25
CA CYS A 63 -1.37 -12.59 16.34
C CYS A 63 -1.65 -12.16 17.79
N GLU A 64 -2.38 -12.97 18.55
CA GLU A 64 -2.69 -12.71 19.95
C GLU A 64 -1.41 -12.65 20.82
N ALA A 65 -0.49 -13.61 20.64
CA ALA A 65 0.74 -13.69 21.42
C ALA A 65 1.69 -12.50 21.20
N HIS A 66 1.69 -11.91 20.01
CA HIS A 66 2.55 -10.77 19.66
C HIS A 66 1.82 -9.42 19.69
N GLY A 67 0.55 -9.39 20.11
CA GLY A 67 -0.23 -8.16 20.16
C GLY A 67 -0.47 -7.52 18.79
N ILE A 68 -0.57 -8.32 17.73
CA ILE A 68 -0.83 -7.84 16.37
C ILE A 68 -2.24 -7.25 16.31
N ARG A 69 -2.34 -6.03 15.80
CA ARG A 69 -3.62 -5.36 15.56
C ARG A 69 -4.27 -5.93 14.31
N ILE A 70 -5.48 -6.43 14.48
CA ILE A 70 -6.27 -7.07 13.44
C ILE A 70 -7.38 -6.12 12.99
N PHE A 71 -7.53 -5.94 11.70
CA PHE A 71 -8.59 -5.14 11.08
C PHE A 71 -9.35 -5.97 10.05
N SER A 72 -10.68 -5.86 10.05
CA SER A 72 -11.49 -6.29 8.92
C SER A 72 -11.30 -5.32 7.76
N SER A 73 -11.29 -5.81 6.52
CA SER A 73 -11.13 -4.94 5.35
C SER A 73 -12.21 -3.86 5.27
N ASN A 74 -11.80 -2.61 5.11
CA ASN A 74 -12.67 -1.48 4.75
C ASN A 74 -12.35 -0.99 3.33
N PHE A 75 -12.79 -1.75 2.32
CA PHE A 75 -12.48 -1.47 0.92
C PHE A 75 -12.98 -0.12 0.41
N SER A 76 -14.05 0.43 1.00
CA SER A 76 -14.51 1.78 0.63
C SER A 76 -13.45 2.82 1.00
N VAL A 77 -12.98 2.79 2.25
CA VAL A 77 -11.97 3.75 2.72
C VAL A 77 -10.64 3.54 2.01
N TYR A 78 -10.23 2.29 1.76
CA TYR A 78 -9.01 2.01 0.99
C TYR A 78 -9.12 2.49 -0.46
N GLY A 79 -10.33 2.44 -1.04
CA GLY A 79 -10.65 3.02 -2.34
C GLY A 79 -10.43 4.54 -2.37
N ASP A 80 -10.91 5.26 -1.35
CA ASP A 80 -10.72 6.71 -1.25
C ASP A 80 -9.21 7.08 -1.18
N PHE A 81 -8.41 6.31 -0.43
CA PHE A 81 -6.95 6.49 -0.39
C PHE A 81 -6.30 6.19 -1.75
N SER A 82 -6.74 5.13 -2.44
CA SER A 82 -6.28 4.78 -3.78
C SER A 82 -6.53 5.92 -4.75
N GLU A 83 -7.76 6.46 -4.79
CA GLU A 83 -8.11 7.56 -5.66
C GLU A 83 -7.22 8.79 -5.44
N ARG A 84 -6.91 9.12 -4.17
CA ARG A 84 -5.99 10.22 -3.84
C ARG A 84 -4.57 9.98 -4.34
N VAL A 85 -4.04 8.76 -4.18
CA VAL A 85 -2.72 8.39 -4.69
C VAL A 85 -2.71 8.48 -6.22
N MET A 86 -3.70 7.88 -6.90
CA MET A 86 -3.78 7.88 -8.36
C MET A 86 -3.95 9.30 -8.92
N ALA A 87 -4.70 10.17 -8.23
CA ALA A 87 -4.82 11.58 -8.60
C ALA A 87 -3.46 12.30 -8.51
N ALA A 88 -2.73 12.11 -7.42
CA ALA A 88 -1.40 12.70 -7.25
C ALA A 88 -0.38 12.20 -8.30
N LEU A 89 -0.47 10.92 -8.68
CA LEU A 89 0.34 10.37 -9.79
C LEU A 89 -0.05 11.01 -11.14
N ALA A 90 -1.36 11.14 -11.41
CA ALA A 90 -1.89 11.68 -12.66
C ALA A 90 -1.54 13.16 -12.88
N GLU A 91 -1.33 13.93 -11.82
CA GLU A 91 -0.88 15.33 -11.92
C GLU A 91 0.52 15.48 -12.54
N GLN A 92 1.37 14.45 -12.42
CA GLN A 92 2.77 14.51 -12.85
C GLN A 92 3.10 13.56 -14.01
N ALA A 93 2.34 12.48 -14.16
CA ALA A 93 2.55 11.49 -15.21
C ALA A 93 2.03 11.99 -16.56
N ARG A 94 2.79 11.74 -17.63
CA ARG A 94 2.35 12.03 -19.00
C ARG A 94 1.43 10.96 -19.58
N ASP A 95 1.58 9.75 -19.07
CA ASP A 95 0.80 8.56 -19.41
C ASP A 95 0.69 7.74 -18.12
N LEU A 96 -0.53 7.36 -17.75
CA LEU A 96 -0.82 6.65 -16.51
C LEU A 96 -1.84 5.54 -16.79
N GLU A 97 -1.49 4.32 -16.41
CA GLU A 97 -2.34 3.15 -16.50
C GLU A 97 -2.50 2.57 -15.09
N VAL A 98 -3.69 2.74 -14.51
CA VAL A 98 -4.03 2.15 -13.21
C VAL A 98 -4.13 0.63 -13.39
N TYR A 99 -3.29 -0.11 -12.67
CA TYR A 99 -3.23 -1.57 -12.75
C TYR A 99 -4.04 -2.23 -11.64
N SER A 100 -3.94 -1.70 -10.42
CA SER A 100 -4.65 -2.19 -9.24
C SER A 100 -4.95 -1.03 -8.27
N VAL A 101 -5.39 -1.36 -7.05
CA VAL A 101 -5.74 -0.36 -6.02
C VAL A 101 -4.53 0.41 -5.48
N ASP A 102 -3.33 -0.15 -5.59
CA ASP A 102 -2.08 0.45 -5.11
C ASP A 102 -0.99 0.55 -6.17
N GLU A 103 -1.27 0.08 -7.39
CA GLU A 103 -0.29 0.02 -8.47
C GLU A 103 -0.75 0.77 -9.72
N ALA A 104 0.18 1.51 -10.32
CA ALA A 104 0.00 2.15 -11.62
C ALA A 104 1.30 2.16 -12.44
N PHE A 105 1.17 1.98 -13.75
CA PHE A 105 2.27 2.20 -14.68
C PHE A 105 2.31 3.66 -15.11
N LEU A 106 3.50 4.26 -15.05
CA LEU A 106 3.77 5.64 -15.48
C LEU A 106 4.65 5.61 -16.73
N GLY A 107 4.21 6.29 -17.78
CA GLY A 107 4.95 6.42 -19.04
C GLY A 107 5.73 7.74 -19.11
N PHE A 108 6.99 7.64 -19.52
CA PHE A 108 7.87 8.79 -19.76
C PHE A 108 8.35 8.77 -21.22
N PRO A 109 7.47 9.09 -22.20
CA PRO A 109 7.87 9.11 -23.60
C PRO A 109 8.92 10.22 -23.82
N ASP A 110 9.92 9.89 -24.63
CA ASP A 110 10.98 10.81 -25.07
C ASP A 110 11.78 11.48 -23.95
N MET A 111 11.78 10.90 -22.74
CA MET A 111 12.53 11.38 -21.58
C MET A 111 13.81 10.55 -21.38
N PRO A 112 14.97 11.20 -21.17
CA PRO A 112 16.20 10.51 -20.75
C PRO A 112 16.03 9.78 -19.41
N ASP A 113 16.72 8.65 -19.24
CA ASP A 113 16.58 7.78 -18.05
C ASP A 113 16.89 8.49 -16.72
N ASP A 114 17.89 9.37 -16.69
CA ASP A 114 18.29 10.14 -15.50
C ASP A 114 17.21 11.17 -15.11
N ALA A 115 16.66 11.87 -16.09
CA ALA A 115 15.56 12.80 -15.90
C ALA A 115 14.28 12.09 -15.44
N ALA A 116 13.96 10.94 -16.03
CA ALA A 116 12.83 10.12 -15.64
C ALA A 116 12.99 9.55 -14.22
N HIS A 117 14.20 9.10 -13.87
CA HIS A 117 14.49 8.66 -12.51
C HIS A 117 14.32 9.79 -11.49
N ALA A 118 14.84 10.99 -11.79
CA ALA A 118 14.70 12.16 -10.93
C ALA A 118 13.22 12.59 -10.77
N LEU A 119 12.43 12.53 -11.86
CA LEU A 119 10.99 12.76 -11.79
C LEU A 119 10.29 11.69 -10.95
N GLY A 120 10.61 10.41 -11.12
CA GLY A 120 10.04 9.33 -10.30
C GLY A 120 10.30 9.51 -8.80
N LEU A 121 11.51 9.95 -8.42
CA LEU A 121 11.84 10.27 -7.03
C LEU A 121 11.01 11.44 -6.47
N ARG A 122 10.77 12.47 -7.31
CA ARG A 122 9.91 13.60 -6.93
C ARG A 122 8.46 13.18 -6.76
N ILE A 123 7.90 12.45 -7.73
CA ILE A 123 6.54 11.90 -7.66
C ILE A 123 6.35 11.13 -6.34
N ARG A 124 7.30 10.26 -6.00
CA ARG A 124 7.25 9.51 -4.73
C ARG A 124 7.22 10.43 -3.51
N ALA A 125 8.04 11.48 -3.50
CA ALA A 125 8.09 12.41 -2.37
C ALA A 125 6.78 13.20 -2.23
N ASP A 126 6.19 13.62 -3.34
CA ASP A 126 4.96 14.41 -3.35
C ASP A 126 3.75 13.58 -2.91
N VAL A 127 3.65 12.33 -3.36
CA VAL A 127 2.60 11.38 -2.90
C VAL A 127 2.67 11.16 -1.38
N LEU A 128 3.89 11.08 -0.81
CA LEU A 128 4.10 10.92 0.63
C LEU A 128 3.80 12.18 1.46
N LEU A 129 3.79 13.36 0.83
CA LEU A 129 3.43 14.62 1.50
C LEU A 129 1.93 14.92 1.42
N ALA A 130 1.25 14.41 0.41
CA ALA A 130 -0.18 14.64 0.17
C ALA A 130 -1.11 13.66 0.93
N ASN A 131 -0.56 12.65 1.61
CA ASN A 131 -1.30 11.58 2.27
C ASN A 131 -0.74 11.26 3.65
#